data_AF-A0A976LB49-F1
#
_entry.id   AF-A0A976LB49-F1
#
_cell.length_a   1.000
_cell.length_b   1.000
_cell.length_c   1.000
_cell.angle_alpha   90.00
_cell.angle_beta   90.00
_cell.angle_gamma   90.00
#
_symmetry.space_group_name_H-M   'P 1'
#
loop_
_entity.id
_entity.type
_entity.pdbx_description
1 polymer ?
#
loop_
_entity_poly.entity_id
_entity_poly.type
_entity_poly.pdbx_seq_one_letter_code
_entity_poly.pdbx_strand_id
1 'polypeptide(L)'
;VVPVLIDYERRAREFLIRESQQNVHDQVSRAFGILRTAQTISAEETMQLLSRVRMGVLLGLIGDVKISDINVLLVRTQPAHLQKLRGEELDTADRNIERARYLRQHFESSGGTTRSQIN
;
A
#
# COMPACT_ATOMS: atom_id res chain seq x y z
N VAL A 1 -24.99 3.85 14.17
CA VAL A 1 -23.88 2.86 14.10
C VAL A 1 -22.60 3.46 13.50
N VAL A 2 -22.68 4.24 12.41
CA VAL A 2 -21.53 4.91 11.77
C VAL A 2 -20.75 5.91 12.67
N PRO A 3 -21.38 6.75 13.53
CA PRO A 3 -20.64 7.75 14.32
C PRO A 3 -19.68 7.14 15.34
N VAL A 4 -20.08 6.04 15.97
CA VAL A 4 -19.28 5.31 16.96
C VAL A 4 -18.01 4.75 16.31
N LEU A 5 -18.11 4.23 15.08
CA LEU A 5 -16.97 3.68 14.36
C LEU A 5 -15.91 4.76 14.02
N ILE A 6 -16.37 5.98 13.70
CA ILE A 6 -15.49 7.12 13.42
C ILE A 6 -14.73 7.55 14.68
N ASP A 7 -15.42 7.60 15.83
CA ASP A 7 -14.76 7.93 17.10
C ASP A 7 -13.78 6.84 17.55
N TYR A 8 -14.08 5.57 17.29
CA TYR A 8 -13.14 4.47 17.52
C TYR A 8 -11.91 4.58 16.63
N GLU A 9 -12.06 4.88 15.34
CA GLU A 9 -10.95 5.08 14.41
C GLU A 9 -10.08 6.26 14.82
N ARG A 10 -10.70 7.38 15.22
CA ARG A 10 -10.01 8.59 15.68
C ARG A 10 -9.26 8.33 16.99
N ARG A 11 -9.86 7.65 17.97
CA ARG A 11 -9.19 7.27 19.23
C ARG A 11 -8.07 6.27 19.03
N ALA A 12 -8.27 5.26 18.18
CA ALA A 12 -7.22 4.31 17.82
C ALA A 12 -6.04 5.01 17.13
N ARG A 13 -6.31 5.98 16.25
CA ARG A 13 -5.29 6.82 15.62
C ARG A 13 -4.50 7.62 16.66
N GLU A 14 -5.18 8.29 17.59
CA GLU A 14 -4.52 9.05 18.66
C GLU A 14 -3.73 8.19 19.64
N PHE A 15 -4.18 6.97 19.90
CA PHE A 15 -3.49 5.98 20.74
C PHE A 15 -2.20 5.48 20.06
N LEU A 16 -2.29 5.12 18.77
CA LEU A 16 -1.13 4.67 17.98
C LEU A 16 -0.03 5.74 17.90
N ILE A 17 -0.42 7.02 17.78
CA ILE A 17 0.51 8.16 17.78
C ILE A 17 1.27 8.26 19.11
N ARG A 18 0.59 8.01 20.24
CA ARG A 18 1.15 8.24 21.59
C ARG A 18 2.03 7.12 22.10
N GLU A 19 1.70 5.85 21.83
CA GLU A 19 2.33 4.71 22.52
C GLU A 19 3.34 3.93 21.67
N SER A 20 3.34 4.10 20.34
CA SER A 20 4.02 3.13 19.46
C SER A 20 4.58 3.68 18.15
N GLN A 21 4.89 4.98 18.08
CA GLN A 21 5.33 5.61 16.82
C GLN A 21 6.47 4.85 16.12
N GLN A 22 7.48 4.38 16.86
CA GLN A 22 8.57 3.58 16.28
C GLN A 22 8.11 2.21 15.76
N ASN A 23 7.24 1.50 16.48
CA ASN A 23 6.69 0.22 16.04
C ASN A 23 5.76 0.38 14.83
N VAL A 24 4.97 1.45 14.79
CA VAL A 24 4.11 1.77 13.66
C VAL A 24 4.96 2.16 12.46
N HIS A 25 6.00 2.97 12.66
CA HIS A 25 6.93 3.36 11.62
C HIS A 25 7.66 2.14 11.02
N ASP A 26 8.15 1.20 11.84
CA ASP A 26 8.74 -0.05 11.35
C ASP A 26 7.73 -0.88 10.53
N GLN A 27 6.53 -1.10 11.07
CA GLN A 27 5.48 -1.85 10.36
C GLN A 27 5.09 -1.23 9.01
N VAL A 28 4.98 0.09 8.98
CA VAL A 28 4.69 0.86 7.77
C VAL A 28 5.85 0.76 6.78
N SER A 29 7.09 0.89 7.25
CA SER A 29 8.31 0.80 6.43
C SER A 29 8.48 -0.59 5.83
N ARG A 30 8.25 -1.65 6.61
CA ARG A 30 8.29 -3.03 6.14
C ARG A 30 7.20 -3.30 5.11
N ALA A 31 5.98 -2.80 5.35
CA ALA A 31 4.90 -2.95 4.38
C ALA A 31 5.22 -2.27 3.05
N PHE A 32 5.76 -1.06 3.12
CA PHE A 32 6.19 -0.32 1.92
C PHE A 32 7.34 -1.02 1.19
N GLY A 33 8.33 -1.55 1.92
CA GLY A 33 9.43 -2.32 1.35
C GLY A 33 8.99 -3.61 0.65
N ILE A 34 8.05 -4.35 1.24
CA ILE A 34 7.49 -5.56 0.62
C ILE A 34 6.74 -5.21 -0.67
N LEU A 35 5.85 -4.20 -0.64
CA LEU A 35 5.10 -3.79 -1.83
C LEU A 35 6.01 -3.35 -3.01
N ARG A 36 7.21 -2.87 -2.70
CA ARG A 36 8.21 -2.43 -3.68
C ARG A 36 9.12 -3.52 -4.21
N THR A 37 9.25 -4.64 -3.52
CA THR A 37 10.28 -5.65 -3.85
C THR A 37 9.75 -7.07 -4.01
N ALA A 38 8.57 -7.37 -3.46
CA ALA A 38 7.94 -8.69 -3.54
C ALA A 38 7.87 -9.16 -5.00
N GLN A 39 8.21 -10.42 -5.26
CA GLN A 39 8.12 -11.04 -6.58
C GLN A 39 6.77 -11.71 -6.84
N THR A 40 6.11 -12.14 -5.76
CA THR A 40 4.75 -12.67 -5.74
C THR A 40 4.02 -12.07 -4.56
N ILE A 41 2.72 -11.79 -4.69
CA ILE A 41 1.91 -11.27 -3.59
C ILE A 41 0.44 -11.61 -3.77
N SER A 42 -0.18 -12.13 -2.71
CA SER A 42 -1.60 -12.45 -2.73
C SER A 42 -2.48 -11.20 -2.72
N ALA A 43 -3.75 -11.33 -3.10
CA ALA A 43 -4.70 -10.23 -3.00
C ALA A 43 -4.92 -9.78 -1.55
N GLU A 44 -5.03 -10.73 -0.63
CA GLU A 44 -5.22 -10.46 0.80
C GLU A 44 -4.01 -9.71 1.40
N GLU A 45 -2.81 -10.22 1.16
CA GLU A 45 -1.58 -9.59 1.62
C GLU A 45 -1.44 -8.17 1.05
N THR A 46 -1.74 -7.99 -0.23
CA THR A 46 -1.72 -6.66 -0.87
C THR A 46 -2.67 -5.69 -0.16
N MET A 47 -3.90 -6.11 0.15
CA MET A 47 -4.86 -5.26 0.86
C MET A 47 -4.36 -4.87 2.25
N GLN A 48 -3.81 -5.83 3.00
CA GLN A 48 -3.27 -5.58 4.32
C GLN A 48 -2.09 -4.60 4.29
N LEU A 49 -1.14 -4.80 3.36
CA LEU A 49 0.04 -3.95 3.24
C LEU A 49 -0.32 -2.54 2.74
N LEU A 50 -1.19 -2.40 1.75
CA LEU A 50 -1.67 -1.10 1.28
C LEU A 50 -2.44 -0.35 2.38
N SER A 51 -3.19 -1.06 3.23
CA SER A 51 -3.87 -0.46 4.37
C SER A 51 -2.89 0.09 5.41
N ARG A 52 -1.78 -0.63 5.67
CA ARG A 52 -0.70 -0.14 6.55
C ARG A 52 -0.01 1.09 5.96
N VAL A 53 0.31 1.08 4.67
CA VAL A 53 0.90 2.24 3.99
C VAL A 53 -0.04 3.44 4.05
N ARG A 54 -1.34 3.24 3.82
CA ARG A 54 -2.36 4.30 3.94
C ARG A 54 -2.38 4.92 5.34
N MET A 55 -2.35 4.08 6.37
CA MET A 55 -2.24 4.55 7.76
C MET A 55 -0.95 5.34 7.96
N GLY A 56 0.18 4.85 7.44
CA GLY A 56 1.46 5.57 7.46
C GLY A 56 1.39 6.97 6.84
N VAL A 57 0.75 7.10 5.68
CA VAL A 57 0.53 8.41 5.02
C VAL A 57 -0.36 9.32 5.87
N LEU A 58 -1.46 8.79 6.43
CA LEU A 58 -2.36 9.56 7.30
C LEU A 58 -1.69 10.04 8.60
N LEU A 59 -0.70 9.30 9.08
CA LEU A 59 0.11 9.63 10.25
C LEU A 59 1.33 10.49 9.91
N GLY A 60 1.55 10.84 8.64
CA GLY A 60 2.71 11.62 8.20
C GLY A 60 4.04 10.86 8.25
N LEU A 61 4.01 9.53 8.30
CA LEU A 61 5.21 8.67 8.35
C LEU A 61 5.78 8.36 6.95
N ILE A 62 4.96 8.50 5.90
CA ILE A 62 5.37 8.36 4.50
C ILE A 62 4.95 9.64 3.75
N GLY A 63 5.91 10.37 3.19
CA GLY A 63 5.65 11.58 2.41
C GLY A 63 5.48 11.35 0.90
N ASP A 64 6.04 10.27 0.37
CA ASP A 64 6.23 10.09 -1.07
C ASP A 64 5.06 9.37 -1.79
N VAL A 65 3.93 9.17 -1.11
CA VAL A 65 2.78 8.42 -1.63
C VAL A 65 1.48 9.16 -1.32
N LYS A 66 0.66 9.42 -2.34
CA LYS A 66 -0.67 10.04 -2.14
C LYS A 66 -1.71 8.97 -1.79
N ILE A 67 -2.67 9.33 -0.94
CA ILE A 67 -3.80 8.45 -0.61
C ILE A 67 -4.60 8.05 -1.86
N SER A 68 -4.70 8.95 -2.85
CA SER A 68 -5.33 8.66 -4.14
C SER A 68 -4.66 7.49 -4.85
N ASP A 69 -3.34 7.40 -4.80
CA ASP A 69 -2.57 6.36 -5.48
C ASP A 69 -2.82 5.01 -4.82
N ILE A 70 -2.88 4.98 -3.49
CA ILE A 70 -3.22 3.79 -2.73
C ILE A 70 -4.63 3.29 -3.07
N ASN A 71 -5.61 4.20 -3.20
CA ASN A 71 -6.97 3.82 -3.60
C ASN A 71 -6.99 3.19 -4.99
N VAL A 72 -6.24 3.75 -5.94
CA VAL A 72 -6.10 3.21 -7.30
C VAL A 72 -5.46 1.82 -7.24
N LEU A 73 -4.38 1.65 -6.47
CA LEU A 73 -3.71 0.36 -6.31
C LEU A 73 -4.67 -0.69 -5.77
N LEU A 74 -5.44 -0.41 -4.71
CA LEU A 74 -6.41 -1.33 -4.13
C LEU A 74 -7.42 -1.87 -5.15
N VAL A 75 -7.83 -1.03 -6.11
CA VAL A 75 -8.76 -1.42 -7.17
C VAL A 75 -8.03 -2.18 -8.28
N ARG A 76 -6.89 -1.67 -8.75
CA ARG A 76 -6.15 -2.19 -9.91
C ARG A 76 -5.47 -3.53 -9.63
N THR A 77 -5.17 -3.85 -8.39
CA THR A 77 -4.59 -5.14 -7.99
C THR A 77 -5.63 -6.26 -7.85
N GLN A 78 -6.92 -5.98 -8.07
CA GLN A 78 -7.97 -7.00 -8.01
C GLN A 78 -7.89 -7.98 -9.20
N PRO A 79 -8.29 -9.25 -9.02
CA PRO A 79 -8.14 -10.29 -10.05
C PRO A 79 -8.67 -9.89 -11.43
N ALA A 80 -9.89 -9.36 -11.49
CA ALA A 80 -10.52 -8.97 -12.75
C ALA A 80 -9.77 -7.87 -13.49
N HIS A 81 -9.18 -6.91 -12.75
CA HIS A 81 -8.39 -5.83 -13.35
C HIS A 81 -7.05 -6.33 -13.87
N LEU A 82 -6.40 -7.25 -13.16
CA LEU A 82 -5.13 -7.84 -13.59
C LEU A 82 -5.30 -8.67 -14.87
N GLN A 83 -6.35 -9.49 -14.93
CA GLN A 83 -6.68 -10.25 -16.14
C GLN A 83 -7.00 -9.32 -17.32
N LYS A 84 -7.79 -8.25 -17.08
CA LYS A 84 -8.08 -7.26 -18.12
C LYS A 84 -6.83 -6.53 -18.62
N LEU A 85 -5.88 -6.23 -17.72
CA LEU A 85 -4.60 -5.60 -18.09
C LEU A 85 -3.75 -6.52 -18.96
N ARG A 86 -3.78 -7.83 -18.66
CA ARG A 86 -3.03 -8.85 -19.39
C ARG A 86 -3.67 -9.28 -20.70
N GLY A 87 -4.99 -9.19 -20.81
CA GLY A 87 -5.74 -9.66 -21.99
C GLY A 87 -5.94 -11.17 -22.04
N GLU A 88 -5.67 -11.88 -20.94
CA GLU A 88 -5.82 -13.33 -20.82
C GLU A 88 -6.31 -13.71 -19.42
N GLU A 89 -6.85 -14.92 -19.29
CA GLU A 89 -7.14 -15.51 -17.98
C GLU A 89 -5.83 -15.90 -17.31
N LEU A 90 -5.70 -15.55 -16.02
CA LEU A 90 -4.51 -15.83 -15.23
C LEU A 90 -4.90 -16.79 -14.12
N ASP A 91 -4.07 -17.79 -13.86
CA ASP A 91 -4.26 -18.66 -12.70
C ASP A 91 -3.90 -17.92 -11.39
N THR A 92 -4.03 -18.59 -10.24
CA THR A 92 -3.73 -17.95 -8.95
C THR A 92 -2.27 -17.53 -8.83
N ALA A 93 -1.32 -18.33 -9.31
CA ALA A 93 0.11 -18.03 -9.21
C ALA A 93 0.49 -16.86 -10.12
N ASP A 94 0.02 -16.88 -11.37
CA ASP A 94 0.24 -15.83 -12.36
C ASP A 94 -0.38 -14.50 -11.92
N ARG A 95 -1.59 -14.53 -11.33
CA ARG A 95 -2.19 -13.33 -10.73
C ARG A 95 -1.33 -12.76 -9.61
N ASN A 96 -0.72 -13.60 -8.78
CA ASN A 96 0.11 -13.13 -7.68
C ASN A 96 1.44 -12.54 -8.18
N ILE A 97 2.04 -13.12 -9.22
CA ILE A 97 3.20 -12.57 -9.91
C ILE A 97 2.86 -11.23 -10.56
N GLU A 98 1.74 -11.16 -11.28
CA GLU A 98 1.35 -9.96 -12.01
C GLU A 98 0.97 -8.82 -11.07
N ARG A 99 0.30 -9.13 -9.96
CA ARG A 99 0.03 -8.15 -8.90
C ARG A 99 1.31 -7.55 -8.36
N ALA A 100 2.28 -8.39 -8.04
CA ALA A 100 3.56 -7.95 -7.52
C ALA A 100 4.28 -7.06 -8.55
N ARG A 101 4.30 -7.47 -9.83
CA ARG A 101 4.87 -6.68 -10.93
C ARG A 101 4.21 -5.30 -11.03
N TYR A 102 2.89 -5.25 -11.04
CA TYR A 102 2.13 -4.00 -11.14
C TYR A 102 2.47 -3.03 -9.99
N LEU A 103 2.53 -3.55 -8.76
CA LEU A 103 2.90 -2.77 -7.58
C LEU A 103 4.33 -2.20 -7.69
N ARG A 104 5.31 -3.04 -8.06
CA ARG A 104 6.71 -2.59 -8.22
C ARG A 104 6.82 -1.48 -9.27
N GLN A 105 6.22 -1.66 -10.45
CA GLN A 105 6.22 -0.67 -11.52
C GLN A 105 5.60 0.66 -11.08
N HIS A 106 4.50 0.61 -10.33
CA HIS A 106 3.84 1.80 -9.81
C HIS A 106 4.75 2.57 -8.84
N PHE A 107 5.37 1.88 -7.88
CA PHE A 107 6.23 2.53 -6.90
C PHE A 107 7.61 2.94 -7.46
N GLU A 108 8.11 2.29 -8.50
CA GLU A 108 9.31 2.71 -9.24
C GLU A 108 9.07 4.00 -10.02
N SER A 109 7.93 4.09 -10.72
CA SER A 109 7.55 5.27 -11.51
C SER A 109 7.33 6.49 -10.63
N SER A 110 6.73 6.31 -9.45
CA SER A 110 6.53 7.38 -8.46
C SER A 110 7.84 7.78 -7.76
N GLY A 111 8.83 6.87 -7.67
CA GLY A 111 10.14 7.12 -7.05
C GLY A 111 11.15 7.85 -7.95
N GLY A 112 10.83 8.10 -9.22
CA GLY A 112 11.73 8.73 -10.19
C GLY A 112 11.94 10.24 -10.01
N THR A 113 11.16 10.92 -9.16
CA THR A 113 11.24 12.39 -9.00
C THR A 113 12.26 12.85 -7.94
N THR A 114 12.78 11.96 -7.08
CA THR A 114 13.49 12.38 -5.85
C THR A 114 14.97 11.95 -5.79
N ARG A 115 15.68 11.92 -6.94
CA ARG A 115 17.16 11.84 -6.96
C ARG A 115 17.87 13.16 -7.27
N SER A 116 17.13 14.26 -7.47
CA SER A 116 17.71 15.57 -7.76
C SER A 116 17.12 16.63 -6.83
N GLN A 117 17.51 16.59 -5.55
CA GLN A 117 17.47 17.74 -4.63
C GLN A 117 18.21 17.38 -3.34
N ILE A 118 19.47 16.97 -3.50
CA ILE A 118 20.48 17.12 -2.46
C ILE A 118 21.77 17.52 -3.20
N ASN A 119 21.85 18.80 -3.55
CA ASN A 119 23.08 19.56 -3.71
C ASN A 119 22.75 21.04 -3.60
#